data_AF-A0A0D3AFJ0-F1
#
_entry.id   AF-A0A0D3AFJ0-F1
#
_cell.length_a   1.000
_cell.length_b   1.000
_cell.length_c   1.000
_cell.angle_alpha   90.00
_cell.angle_beta   90.00
_cell.angle_gamma   90.00
#
_symmetry.space_group_name_H-M   'P 1'
#
loop_
_entity.id
_entity.type
_entity.pdbx_description
1 polymer ?
#
loop_
_entity_poly.entity_id
_entity_poly.type
_entity_poly.pdbx_seq_one_letter_code
_entity_poly.pdbx_strand_id
1 'polypeptide(L)'
;MNSPFSSKNLRRFSKSITCKCLVLVGIALFFRALFLSYSTRNSSFLFRARYMSDSSSTAHKFLEVPQIVWGLNNQKIAFARACLTARTMNRTLLMPSLSASLFYKEVDKLRPIPFDKVFQFERFNSLCNGFVRLARFSDVRNRTHSFDLEKGSGRRWTVERDLEQLKQFATNEFEVVRVVGKNPFLWHDHWPVKDYAKVFECMVVVDEISREADKVVKRIRQGGGDNRIMTGLVPFVAVHMRIEIDWMIHCKKLEQRLKVSEICSSKREIMERVGNISGLKTPTVLYLAVADSLLDEESSVLTGWRDGLVPFEKKKLGVKEEVYGKYSYLIQSAIDYEVCLRADVFVGNSFSTFSSLIVLERTQKMRRLGFTSACEDGENEWRSYAYNLAGGSKGVPRRWMTNMTHSSLEAISYGSSSVSCSSE
;
A
#
# COMPACT_ATOMS: atom_id res chain seq x y z
N MET A 1 51.90 42.13 -38.87
CA MET A 1 53.32 41.79 -39.00
C MET A 1 53.77 41.08 -37.73
N ASN A 2 54.16 39.81 -37.88
CA ASN A 2 55.15 39.02 -37.14
C ASN A 2 55.18 39.04 -35.60
N SER A 3 54.80 37.88 -35.03
CA SER A 3 55.46 37.28 -33.86
C SER A 3 56.97 37.08 -34.14
N PRO A 4 57.82 37.08 -33.10
CA PRO A 4 58.38 35.78 -32.72
C PRO A 4 58.49 35.54 -31.21
N PHE A 5 58.33 34.26 -30.87
CA PHE A 5 58.74 33.58 -29.65
C PHE A 5 60.17 33.93 -29.20
N SER A 6 60.40 33.98 -27.87
CA SER A 6 61.44 33.12 -27.27
C SER A 6 61.28 32.97 -25.76
N SER A 7 61.33 31.71 -25.35
CA SER A 7 61.31 31.23 -23.97
C SER A 7 62.68 31.35 -23.31
N LYS A 8 62.69 31.58 -21.99
CA LYS A 8 63.58 30.93 -20.99
C LYS A 8 63.47 31.66 -19.65
N ASN A 9 62.83 31.02 -18.67
CA ASN A 9 63.23 30.91 -17.26
C ASN A 9 62.03 30.61 -16.36
N LEU A 10 61.49 29.40 -16.48
CA LEU A 10 60.77 28.75 -15.38
C LEU A 10 61.08 27.24 -15.43
N ARG A 11 62.28 26.90 -14.96
CA ARG A 11 62.70 25.53 -14.66
C ARG A 11 63.18 25.50 -13.21
N ARG A 12 62.77 24.45 -12.48
CA ARG A 12 62.84 24.16 -11.03
C ARG A 12 61.59 24.70 -10.32
N PHE A 13 60.55 23.91 -10.07
CA PHE A 13 60.58 22.64 -9.33
C PHE A 13 59.91 21.48 -10.06
N SER A 14 60.70 20.41 -10.19
CA SER A 14 60.34 19.12 -10.74
C SER A 14 59.60 18.27 -9.69
N LYS A 15 58.53 17.61 -10.13
CA LYS A 15 58.19 16.21 -9.85
C LYS A 15 58.60 15.68 -8.47
N SER A 16 57.69 15.77 -7.51
CA SER A 16 57.66 14.79 -6.43
C SER A 16 56.24 14.24 -6.33
N ILE A 17 56.11 12.94 -6.57
CA ILE A 17 54.85 12.18 -6.39
C ILE A 17 54.30 12.42 -4.98
N THR A 18 55.19 12.60 -4.00
CA THR A 18 54.88 12.92 -2.61
C THR A 18 54.06 14.19 -2.45
N CYS A 19 54.31 15.24 -3.26
CA CYS A 19 53.55 16.49 -3.19
C CYS A 19 52.13 16.32 -3.75
N LYS A 20 51.96 15.54 -4.83
CA LYS A 20 50.63 15.21 -5.37
C LYS A 20 49.82 14.33 -4.40
N CYS A 21 50.47 13.39 -3.72
CA CYS A 21 49.82 12.57 -2.70
C CYS A 21 49.38 13.39 -1.48
N LEU A 22 50.19 14.34 -1.02
CA LEU A 22 49.84 15.22 0.09
C LEU A 22 48.63 16.12 -0.23
N VAL A 23 48.55 16.63 -1.47
CA VAL A 23 47.38 17.40 -1.93
C VAL A 23 46.12 16.52 -1.95
N LEU A 24 46.21 15.28 -2.44
CA LEU A 24 45.07 14.34 -2.46
C LEU A 24 44.63 13.93 -1.05
N VAL A 25 45.59 13.72 -0.12
CA VAL A 25 45.29 13.45 1.29
C VAL A 25 44.62 14.66 1.94
N GLY A 26 45.08 15.89 1.65
CA GLY A 26 44.44 17.12 2.10
C GLY A 26 42.99 17.25 1.63
N ILE A 27 42.73 16.95 0.35
CA ILE A 27 41.38 16.95 -0.23
C ILE A 27 40.51 15.87 0.42
N ALA A 28 41.04 14.65 0.62
CA ALA A 28 40.31 13.56 1.26
C ALA A 28 39.96 13.85 2.73
N LEU A 29 40.87 14.48 3.48
CA LEU A 29 40.63 14.90 4.86
C LEU A 29 39.61 16.04 4.94
N PHE A 30 39.63 16.97 3.98
CA PHE A 30 38.64 18.04 3.87
C PHE A 30 37.23 17.49 3.59
N PHE A 31 37.09 16.56 2.65
CA PHE A 31 35.81 15.88 2.41
C PHE A 31 35.39 15.04 3.62
N ARG A 32 36.31 14.34 4.29
CA ARG A 32 36.01 13.59 5.51
C ARG A 32 35.51 14.49 6.64
N ALA A 33 36.10 15.67 6.80
CA ALA A 33 35.66 16.68 7.76
C ALA A 33 34.26 17.21 7.40
N LEU A 34 33.98 17.53 6.14
CA LEU A 34 32.66 17.95 5.68
C LEU A 34 31.59 16.86 5.89
N PHE A 35 31.91 15.59 5.62
CA PHE A 35 30.99 14.47 5.86
C PHE A 35 30.77 14.19 7.36
N LEU A 36 31.79 14.38 8.21
CA LEU A 36 31.65 14.28 9.66
C LEU A 36 30.81 15.43 10.23
N SER A 37 30.99 16.66 9.73
CA SER A 37 30.22 17.84 10.15
C SER A 37 28.76 17.80 9.67
N TYR A 38 28.49 17.19 8.51
CA TYR A 38 27.12 16.95 8.03
C TYR A 38 26.40 15.86 8.85
N SER A 39 27.15 14.88 9.39
CA SER A 39 26.59 13.78 10.19
C SER A 39 26.22 14.18 11.63
N THR A 40 26.67 15.32 12.13
CA THR A 40 26.45 15.77 13.53
C THR A 40 25.31 16.77 13.72
N ARG A 41 24.54 17.12 12.68
CA ARG A 41 23.43 18.10 12.79
C ARG A 41 22.04 17.50 12.53
N ASN A 42 21.83 16.26 12.97
CA ASN A 42 20.50 15.67 13.17
C ASN A 42 20.50 14.80 14.44
N SER A 43 20.70 15.45 15.58
CA SER A 43 20.54 14.88 16.91
C SER A 43 19.07 14.82 17.30
N SER A 44 18.32 13.84 16.77
CA SER A 44 17.01 13.41 17.32
C SER A 44 16.44 12.14 16.68
N PHE A 45 17.26 11.14 16.33
CA PHE A 45 16.74 9.81 15.96
C PHE A 45 17.68 8.70 16.46
N LEU A 46 17.65 8.45 17.77
CA LEU A 46 18.27 7.27 18.38
C LEU A 46 17.38 6.03 18.13
N PHE A 47 17.36 5.56 16.89
CA PHE A 47 17.16 4.14 16.56
C PHE A 47 18.23 3.77 15.54
N ARG A 48 19.45 3.61 16.06
CA ARG A 48 20.60 3.11 15.32
C ARG A 48 20.27 1.70 14.85
N ALA A 49 19.98 1.56 13.56
CA ALA A 49 20.05 0.30 12.83
C ALA A 49 21.39 -0.36 13.18
N ARG A 50 21.35 -1.46 13.93
CA ARG A 50 22.51 -2.34 14.05
C ARG A 50 22.76 -2.91 12.67
N TYR A 51 23.90 -2.52 12.11
CA TYR A 51 24.60 -3.25 11.06
C TYR A 51 24.49 -4.74 11.34
N MET A 52 23.82 -5.47 10.44
CA MET A 52 23.93 -6.93 10.39
C MET A 52 25.33 -7.25 9.87
N SER A 53 26.27 -7.35 10.81
CA SER A 53 27.54 -8.03 10.62
C SER A 53 27.25 -9.52 10.54
N ASP A 54 27.58 -10.10 9.40
CA ASP A 54 27.54 -11.52 9.09
C ASP A 54 28.71 -12.21 9.82
N SER A 55 28.56 -12.49 11.12
CA SER A 55 29.49 -13.35 11.88
C SER A 55 29.01 -13.63 13.31
N SER A 56 27.97 -14.45 13.44
CA SER A 56 27.79 -15.38 14.57
C SER A 56 26.61 -16.28 14.23
N SER A 57 26.69 -17.56 14.59
CA SER A 57 25.62 -18.55 14.45
C SER A 57 24.39 -18.22 15.33
N THR A 58 23.77 -17.06 15.13
CA THR A 58 22.45 -16.75 15.68
C THR A 58 21.47 -17.69 15.03
N ALA A 59 20.98 -18.66 15.80
CA ALA A 59 19.88 -19.52 15.38
C ALA A 59 18.77 -18.62 14.82
N HIS A 60 18.29 -18.94 13.61
CA HIS A 60 17.20 -18.19 12.99
C HIS A 60 15.99 -18.23 13.95
N LYS A 61 15.57 -17.07 14.44
CA LYS A 61 14.40 -16.92 15.30
C LYS A 61 13.20 -16.54 14.45
N PHE A 62 12.05 -17.11 14.79
CA PHE A 62 10.82 -17.01 14.03
C PHE A 62 9.67 -16.45 14.86
N LEU A 63 8.77 -15.76 14.18
CA LEU A 63 7.45 -15.36 14.68
C LEU A 63 6.40 -16.14 13.90
N GLU A 64 5.55 -16.88 14.60
CA GLU A 64 4.37 -17.53 14.04
C GLU A 64 3.13 -16.70 14.42
N VAL A 65 2.30 -16.42 13.43
CA VAL A 65 0.98 -15.80 13.62
C VAL A 65 -0.10 -16.76 13.12
N PRO A 66 -1.29 -16.72 13.70
CA PRO A 66 -2.38 -17.59 13.26
C PRO A 66 -2.90 -17.15 11.88
N GLN A 67 -3.87 -17.89 11.34
CA GLN A 67 -4.48 -17.57 10.05
C GLN A 67 -5.04 -16.15 10.04
N ILE A 68 -4.60 -15.35 9.08
CA ILE A 68 -5.09 -13.98 8.86
C ILE A 68 -6.45 -14.06 8.14
N VAL A 69 -7.48 -13.47 8.76
CA VAL A 69 -8.87 -13.56 8.29
C VAL A 69 -9.44 -12.18 7.90
N TRP A 70 -10.72 -12.09 7.52
CA TRP A 70 -11.44 -10.89 7.01
C TRP A 70 -11.29 -10.65 5.50
N GLY A 71 -11.70 -9.48 4.98
CA GLY A 71 -11.53 -9.12 3.57
C GLY A 71 -10.07 -8.81 3.20
N LEU A 72 -9.76 -8.79 1.90
CA LEU A 72 -8.39 -8.65 1.37
C LEU A 72 -7.57 -7.55 2.07
N ASN A 73 -8.11 -6.33 2.15
CA ASN A 73 -7.35 -5.19 2.67
C ASN A 73 -7.10 -5.29 4.18
N ASN A 74 -8.05 -5.84 4.93
CA ASN A 74 -7.84 -6.14 6.35
C ASN A 74 -6.76 -7.22 6.52
N GLN A 75 -6.73 -8.21 5.62
CA GLN A 75 -5.66 -9.21 5.60
C GLN A 75 -4.30 -8.60 5.24
N LYS A 76 -4.24 -7.67 4.27
CA LYS A 76 -3.00 -6.92 3.95
C LYS A 76 -2.50 -6.17 5.19
N ILE A 77 -3.37 -5.44 5.88
CA ILE A 77 -3.01 -4.68 7.10
C ILE A 77 -2.51 -5.61 8.21
N ALA A 78 -3.24 -6.68 8.49
CA ALA A 78 -2.88 -7.65 9.50
C ALA A 78 -1.53 -8.33 9.18
N PHE A 79 -1.28 -8.64 7.91
CA PHE A 79 0.00 -9.15 7.44
C PHE A 79 1.14 -8.12 7.62
N ALA A 80 0.90 -6.86 7.29
CA ALA A 80 1.88 -5.79 7.52
C ALA A 80 2.19 -5.61 9.00
N ARG A 81 1.18 -5.66 9.88
CA ARG A 81 1.36 -5.69 11.34
C ARG A 81 2.22 -6.87 11.76
N ALA A 82 1.94 -8.08 11.26
CA ALA A 82 2.75 -9.26 11.57
C ALA A 82 4.21 -9.12 11.14
N CYS A 83 4.46 -8.57 9.95
CA CYS A 83 5.81 -8.29 9.46
C CYS A 83 6.56 -7.29 10.34
N LEU A 84 5.90 -6.21 10.74
CA LEU A 84 6.49 -5.16 11.57
C LEU A 84 6.69 -5.62 13.02
N THR A 85 5.79 -6.44 13.55
CA THR A 85 5.99 -7.16 14.82
C THR A 85 7.23 -8.05 14.76
N ALA A 86 7.37 -8.87 13.71
CA ALA A 86 8.54 -9.73 13.54
C ALA A 86 9.83 -8.91 13.48
N ARG A 87 9.82 -7.78 12.76
CA ARG A 87 10.95 -6.84 12.70
C ARG A 87 11.30 -6.25 14.06
N THR A 88 10.31 -5.77 14.82
CA THR A 88 10.53 -5.21 16.17
C THR A 88 11.12 -6.26 17.12
N MET A 89 10.74 -7.53 16.94
CA MET A 89 11.27 -8.65 17.74
C MET A 89 12.56 -9.26 17.17
N ASN A 90 13.13 -8.68 16.10
CA ASN A 90 14.30 -9.22 15.38
C ASN A 90 14.14 -10.69 14.96
N ARG A 91 12.97 -11.02 14.40
CA ARG A 91 12.56 -12.37 13.99
C ARG A 91 12.14 -12.40 12.52
N THR A 92 12.26 -13.58 11.92
CA THR A 92 11.68 -13.86 10.59
C THR A 92 10.23 -14.28 10.75
N LEU A 93 9.31 -13.74 9.96
CA LEU A 93 7.90 -14.14 10.03
C LEU A 93 7.72 -15.48 9.31
N LEU A 94 7.12 -16.48 9.97
CA LEU A 94 6.68 -17.69 9.29
C LEU A 94 5.50 -17.36 8.38
N MET A 95 5.59 -17.80 7.13
CA MET A 95 4.62 -17.49 6.09
C MET A 95 3.19 -17.83 6.56
N PRO A 96 2.33 -16.81 6.78
CA PRO A 96 1.02 -17.05 7.36
C PRO A 96 0.06 -17.63 6.32
N SER A 97 -1.01 -18.27 6.80
CA SER A 97 -2.19 -18.56 5.98
C SER A 97 -3.15 -17.37 5.98
N LEU A 98 -3.83 -17.19 4.86
CA LEU A 98 -4.85 -16.19 4.60
C LEU A 98 -6.24 -16.86 4.60
N SER A 99 -7.32 -16.09 4.50
CA SER A 99 -8.68 -16.61 4.38
C SER A 99 -9.29 -16.34 3.01
N ALA A 100 -9.80 -17.38 2.35
CA ALA A 100 -10.35 -17.27 1.00
C ALA A 100 -11.73 -16.59 0.92
N SER A 101 -12.46 -16.47 2.04
CA SER A 101 -13.86 -16.02 2.09
C SER A 101 -14.08 -14.88 3.10
N LEU A 102 -15.04 -14.00 2.82
CA LEU A 102 -15.59 -13.09 3.83
C LEU A 102 -16.32 -13.91 4.89
N PHE A 103 -16.07 -13.66 6.17
CA PHE A 103 -16.95 -14.16 7.21
C PHE A 103 -17.07 -13.15 8.35
N TYR A 104 -18.30 -12.90 8.79
CA TYR A 104 -18.63 -11.93 9.85
C TYR A 104 -18.97 -12.57 11.21
N LYS A 105 -19.10 -13.91 11.35
CA LYS A 105 -19.55 -14.56 12.59
C LYS A 105 -18.91 -15.91 13.06
N GLU A 106 -18.15 -16.66 12.27
CA GLU A 106 -17.70 -18.06 12.51
C GLU A 106 -16.35 -18.30 11.82
N VAL A 107 -15.27 -18.14 12.57
CA VAL A 107 -13.89 -18.23 12.07
C VAL A 107 -13.52 -19.66 11.66
N ASP A 108 -14.14 -20.68 12.27
CA ASP A 108 -13.80 -22.09 12.09
C ASP A 108 -14.22 -22.67 10.73
N LYS A 109 -15.05 -21.95 9.96
CA LYS A 109 -15.47 -22.33 8.60
C LYS A 109 -14.63 -21.67 7.51
N LEU A 110 -13.65 -20.84 7.88
CA LEU A 110 -12.84 -20.09 6.92
C LEU A 110 -11.80 -21.01 6.25
N ARG A 111 -11.95 -21.19 4.94
CA ARG A 111 -11.01 -21.99 4.15
C ARG A 111 -9.64 -21.27 4.11
N PRO A 112 -8.57 -21.87 4.67
CA PRO A 112 -7.25 -21.30 4.59
C PRO A 112 -6.75 -21.32 3.15
N ILE A 113 -6.05 -20.25 2.77
CA ILE A 113 -5.31 -20.16 1.51
C ILE A 113 -3.87 -19.73 1.83
N PRO A 114 -2.85 -20.45 1.36
CA PRO A 114 -1.45 -20.06 1.60
C PRO A 114 -1.15 -18.67 1.05
N PHE A 115 -0.27 -17.92 1.72
CA PHE A 115 0.20 -16.62 1.22
C PHE A 115 0.73 -16.71 -0.22
N ASP A 116 1.49 -17.75 -0.54
CA ASP A 116 2.11 -17.96 -1.86
C ASP A 116 1.13 -18.35 -2.98
N LYS A 117 -0.16 -18.50 -2.66
CA LYS A 117 -1.26 -18.59 -3.64
C LYS A 117 -1.87 -17.24 -4.00
N VAL A 118 -1.59 -16.20 -3.23
CA VAL A 118 -2.12 -14.84 -3.44
C VAL A 118 -1.02 -13.87 -3.80
N PHE A 119 0.12 -13.94 -3.10
CA PHE A 119 1.27 -13.07 -3.25
C PHE A 119 2.55 -13.86 -3.56
N GLN A 120 3.49 -13.28 -4.29
CA GLN A 120 4.73 -13.93 -4.68
C GLN A 120 5.74 -13.97 -3.53
N PHE A 121 5.94 -15.15 -2.92
CA PHE A 121 6.85 -15.33 -1.78
C PHE A 121 8.30 -14.88 -2.06
N GLU A 122 8.90 -15.35 -3.15
CA GLU A 122 10.29 -15.00 -3.47
C GLU A 122 10.44 -13.51 -3.81
N ARG A 123 9.46 -12.95 -4.53
CA ARG A 123 9.44 -11.53 -4.86
C ARG A 123 9.27 -10.67 -3.62
N PHE A 124 8.44 -11.09 -2.66
CA PHE A 124 8.29 -10.43 -1.38
C PHE A 124 9.64 -10.33 -0.66
N ASN A 125 10.32 -11.46 -0.48
CA ASN A 125 11.62 -11.50 0.20
C ASN A 125 12.69 -10.69 -0.54
N SER A 126 12.66 -10.67 -1.88
CA SER A 126 13.55 -9.83 -2.68
C SER A 126 13.31 -8.33 -2.48
N LEU A 127 12.05 -7.87 -2.55
CA LEU A 127 11.69 -6.45 -2.45
C LEU A 127 11.81 -5.89 -1.01
N CYS A 128 11.65 -6.76 -0.01
CA CYS A 128 11.73 -6.42 1.41
C CYS A 128 13.06 -6.82 2.05
N ASN A 129 14.07 -7.18 1.25
CA ASN A 129 15.39 -7.53 1.75
C ASN A 129 15.97 -6.44 2.67
N GLY A 130 16.52 -6.85 3.81
CA GLY A 130 17.03 -5.94 4.85
C GLY A 130 15.96 -5.17 5.65
N PHE A 131 14.67 -5.35 5.35
CA PHE A 131 13.57 -4.71 6.06
C PHE A 131 12.73 -5.72 6.87
N VAL A 132 12.13 -6.70 6.19
CA VAL A 132 11.39 -7.83 6.77
C VAL A 132 11.64 -9.08 5.94
N ARG A 133 11.46 -10.27 6.53
CA ARG A 133 11.67 -11.55 5.83
C ARG A 133 10.57 -12.55 6.17
N LEU A 134 10.15 -13.32 5.18
CA LEU A 134 9.32 -14.51 5.32
C LEU A 134 10.18 -15.77 5.26
N ALA A 135 9.81 -16.76 6.07
CA ALA A 135 10.34 -18.11 6.02
C ALA A 135 9.20 -19.13 5.84
N ARG A 136 9.54 -20.30 5.30
CA ARG A 136 8.62 -21.44 5.27
C ARG A 136 8.70 -22.18 6.60
N PHE A 137 7.64 -22.90 6.95
CA PHE A 137 7.65 -23.80 8.12
C PHE A 137 8.70 -24.92 7.98
N SER A 138 9.18 -25.22 6.77
CA SER A 138 10.30 -26.12 6.53
C SER A 138 11.63 -25.61 7.11
N ASP A 139 11.75 -24.31 7.35
CA ASP A 139 13.00 -23.65 7.76
C ASP A 139 13.21 -23.72 9.29
N VAL A 140 12.17 -24.09 10.04
CA VAL A 140 12.20 -24.26 11.50
C VAL A 140 12.88 -25.58 11.87
N ARG A 141 13.89 -25.53 12.74
CA ARG A 141 14.65 -26.71 13.19
C ARG A 141 13.94 -27.43 14.32
N ASN A 142 13.47 -26.70 15.34
CA ASN A 142 12.73 -27.25 16.47
C ASN A 142 11.23 -26.96 16.34
N ARG A 143 10.48 -27.90 15.74
CA ARG A 143 9.03 -27.76 15.57
C ARG A 143 8.23 -28.06 16.85
N THR A 144 8.85 -28.63 17.87
CA THR A 144 8.17 -29.14 19.06
C THR A 144 8.16 -28.16 20.24
N HIS A 145 9.01 -27.13 20.23
CA HIS A 145 9.09 -26.14 21.32
C HIS A 145 8.89 -24.71 20.81
N SER A 146 7.62 -24.26 20.79
CA SER A 146 7.26 -22.86 20.62
C SER A 146 6.92 -22.21 21.95
N PHE A 147 7.21 -20.91 22.08
CA PHE A 147 6.68 -20.09 23.17
C PHE A 147 5.39 -19.41 22.75
N ASP A 148 4.31 -19.66 23.49
CA ASP A 148 3.01 -19.04 23.22
C ASP A 148 2.94 -17.65 23.86
N LEU A 149 2.93 -16.63 23.01
CA LEU A 149 2.69 -15.26 23.38
C LEU A 149 1.18 -15.03 23.35
N GLU A 150 0.56 -14.99 24.52
CA GLU A 150 -0.85 -14.62 24.65
C GLU A 150 -1.01 -13.10 24.51
N LYS A 151 -1.53 -12.67 23.36
CA LYS A 151 -1.78 -11.26 23.09
C LYS A 151 -2.91 -10.76 23.99
N GLY A 152 -2.67 -9.64 24.66
CA GLY A 152 -3.72 -9.01 25.46
C GLY A 152 -4.92 -8.55 24.62
N SER A 153 -6.08 -8.46 25.26
CA SER A 153 -7.34 -8.14 24.59
C SER A 153 -8.33 -7.40 25.47
N GLY A 154 -9.41 -6.88 24.87
CA GLY A 154 -10.52 -6.25 25.57
C GLY A 154 -10.34 -4.75 25.86
N ARG A 155 -11.31 -4.16 26.56
CA ARG A 155 -11.41 -2.70 26.78
C ARG A 155 -10.22 -2.08 27.54
N ARG A 156 -9.47 -2.89 28.31
CA ARG A 156 -8.30 -2.43 29.06
C ARG A 156 -6.99 -2.57 28.29
N TRP A 157 -7.05 -3.00 27.03
CA TRP A 157 -5.88 -3.19 26.18
C TRP A 157 -5.60 -1.93 25.34
N THR A 158 -4.76 -1.05 25.89
CA THR A 158 -4.43 0.24 25.27
C THR A 158 -3.24 0.11 24.31
N VAL A 159 -3.01 1.15 23.49
CA VAL A 159 -1.86 1.23 22.57
C VAL A 159 -0.55 1.09 23.34
N GLU A 160 -0.44 1.73 24.51
CA GLU A 160 0.76 1.72 25.34
C GLU A 160 1.05 0.32 25.90
N ARG A 161 0.02 -0.38 26.38
CA ARG A 161 0.14 -1.75 26.89
C ARG A 161 0.52 -2.74 25.79
N ASP A 162 -0.03 -2.56 24.59
CA ASP A 162 0.30 -3.36 23.42
C ASP A 162 1.77 -3.17 23.02
N LEU A 163 2.26 -1.92 23.04
CA LEU A 163 3.66 -1.61 22.77
C LEU A 163 4.61 -2.10 23.87
N GLU A 164 4.21 -1.99 25.14
CA GLU A 164 4.98 -2.51 26.27
C GLU A 164 5.13 -4.03 26.19
N GLN A 165 4.03 -4.74 25.92
CA GLN A 165 4.04 -6.19 25.70
C GLN A 165 5.00 -6.56 24.56
N LEU A 166 4.93 -5.85 23.43
CA LEU A 166 5.81 -6.07 22.29
C LEU A 166 7.30 -5.92 22.66
N LYS A 167 7.65 -4.88 23.45
CA LYS A 167 9.02 -4.65 23.93
C LYS A 167 9.50 -5.74 24.87
N GLN A 168 8.63 -6.21 25.78
CA GLN A 168 8.96 -7.28 26.72
C GLN A 168 9.28 -8.59 26.00
N PHE A 169 8.57 -8.93 24.92
CA PHE A 169 8.80 -10.18 24.19
C PHE A 169 9.90 -10.11 23.12
N ALA A 170 10.38 -8.92 22.78
CA ALA A 170 11.49 -8.76 21.84
C ALA A 170 12.80 -9.42 22.32
N THR A 171 12.95 -9.63 23.63
CA THR A 171 14.13 -10.28 24.25
C THR A 171 13.97 -11.79 24.45
N ASN A 172 12.89 -12.40 23.93
CA ASN A 172 12.63 -13.82 24.11
C ASN A 172 13.66 -14.71 23.38
N GLU A 173 14.10 -15.79 24.04
CA GLU A 173 15.15 -16.68 23.54
C GLU A 173 14.67 -17.89 22.72
N PHE A 174 13.36 -18.17 22.70
CA PHE A 174 12.83 -19.31 21.95
C PHE A 174 13.04 -19.15 20.44
N GLU A 175 13.32 -20.27 19.77
CA GLU A 175 13.42 -20.31 18.30
C GLU A 175 12.12 -19.79 17.68
N VAL A 176 10.97 -20.31 18.10
CA VAL A 176 9.65 -19.89 17.63
C VAL A 176 8.88 -19.20 18.75
N VAL A 177 8.40 -17.98 18.50
CA VAL A 177 7.35 -17.34 19.30
C VAL A 177 6.06 -17.40 18.50
N ARG A 178 5.02 -18.03 19.06
CA ARG A 178 3.71 -18.15 18.44
C ARG A 178 2.73 -17.19 19.10
N VAL A 179 2.16 -16.29 18.33
CA VAL A 179 1.15 -15.36 18.81
C VAL A 179 -0.19 -16.11 18.93
N VAL A 180 -0.76 -16.13 20.12
CA VAL A 180 -2.07 -16.74 20.42
C VAL A 180 -3.01 -15.71 21.05
N GLY A 181 -4.29 -16.05 21.17
CA GLY A 181 -5.29 -15.22 21.86
C GLY A 181 -6.50 -14.85 21.01
N LYS A 182 -7.41 -14.06 21.59
CA LYS A 182 -8.67 -13.64 20.95
C LYS A 182 -8.43 -12.43 20.03
N ASN A 183 -8.52 -12.64 18.72
CA ASN A 183 -8.27 -11.64 17.66
C ASN A 183 -6.79 -11.17 17.58
N PRO A 184 -5.87 -12.08 17.24
CA PRO A 184 -4.42 -11.86 17.25
C PRO A 184 -3.94 -10.79 16.26
N PHE A 185 -4.78 -10.36 15.31
CA PHE A 185 -4.48 -9.31 14.32
C PHE A 185 -4.83 -7.89 14.78
N LEU A 186 -5.37 -7.75 16.00
CA LEU A 186 -5.65 -6.45 16.63
C LEU A 186 -4.40 -5.86 17.31
N TRP A 187 -3.23 -5.99 16.70
CA TRP A 187 -2.12 -5.10 17.07
C TRP A 187 -2.56 -3.67 16.79
N HIS A 188 -2.32 -2.81 17.77
CA HIS A 188 -2.44 -1.38 17.54
C HIS A 188 -1.37 -0.96 16.54
N ASP A 189 -1.60 0.16 15.86
CA ASP A 189 -0.67 0.64 14.86
C ASP A 189 0.48 1.42 15.52
N HIS A 190 1.64 0.76 15.65
CA HIS A 190 2.81 1.30 16.36
C HIS A 190 3.87 1.93 15.45
N TRP A 191 3.69 1.81 14.14
CA TRP A 191 4.72 2.17 13.16
C TRP A 191 4.22 3.30 12.24
N PRO A 192 5.12 4.11 11.69
CA PRO A 192 4.75 5.16 10.76
C PRO A 192 4.19 4.56 9.46
N VAL A 193 3.31 5.30 8.77
CA VAL A 193 2.67 4.87 7.52
C VAL A 193 3.68 4.39 6.48
N LYS A 194 4.85 5.03 6.39
CA LYS A 194 5.93 4.63 5.47
C LYS A 194 6.41 3.18 5.66
N ASP A 195 6.38 2.66 6.89
CA ASP A 195 6.84 1.31 7.19
C ASP A 195 5.82 0.27 6.72
N TYR A 196 4.52 0.53 6.95
CA TYR A 196 3.44 -0.29 6.38
C TYR A 196 3.45 -0.26 4.85
N ALA A 197 3.63 0.94 4.29
CA ALA A 197 3.69 1.13 2.85
C ALA A 197 4.85 0.34 2.23
N LYS A 198 6.00 0.24 2.91
CA LYS A 198 7.11 -0.60 2.47
C LYS A 198 6.71 -2.09 2.44
N VAL A 199 5.95 -2.58 3.42
CA VAL A 199 5.45 -3.96 3.40
C VAL A 199 4.46 -4.17 2.25
N PHE A 200 3.50 -3.26 2.06
CA PHE A 200 2.51 -3.37 0.98
C PHE A 200 3.16 -3.39 -0.40
N GLU A 201 4.21 -2.59 -0.63
CA GLU A 201 5.00 -2.63 -1.87
C GLU A 201 5.58 -4.03 -2.16
N CYS A 202 6.00 -4.76 -1.13
CA CYS A 202 6.56 -6.09 -1.28
C CYS A 202 5.48 -7.15 -1.59
N MET A 203 4.20 -6.87 -1.30
CA MET A 203 3.07 -7.79 -1.52
C MET A 203 2.62 -7.79 -2.98
N VAL A 204 3.47 -8.30 -3.87
CA VAL A 204 3.15 -8.46 -5.30
C VAL A 204 2.26 -9.67 -5.49
N VAL A 205 1.11 -9.51 -6.18
CA VAL A 205 0.20 -10.64 -6.46
C VAL A 205 0.86 -11.69 -7.38
N VAL A 206 0.44 -12.95 -7.26
CA VAL A 206 0.90 -14.02 -8.17
C VAL A 206 0.51 -13.74 -9.64
N ASP A 207 1.30 -14.26 -10.58
CA ASP A 207 1.12 -13.98 -12.01
C ASP A 207 -0.27 -14.34 -12.52
N GLU A 208 -0.91 -15.36 -11.94
CA GLU A 208 -2.28 -15.73 -12.28
C GLU A 208 -3.26 -14.57 -12.05
N ILE A 209 -3.24 -13.98 -10.85
CA ILE A 209 -4.11 -12.84 -10.50
C ILE A 209 -3.77 -11.64 -11.40
N SER A 210 -2.48 -11.38 -11.63
CA SER A 210 -2.07 -10.26 -12.50
C SER A 210 -2.58 -10.42 -13.93
N ARG A 211 -2.49 -11.63 -14.50
CA ARG A 211 -3.00 -11.93 -15.85
C ARG A 211 -4.52 -11.79 -15.95
N GLU A 212 -5.25 -12.20 -14.92
CA GLU A 212 -6.70 -12.02 -14.90
C GLU A 212 -7.07 -10.53 -14.81
N ALA A 213 -6.36 -9.74 -13.99
CA ALA A 213 -6.51 -8.29 -13.98
C ALA A 213 -6.16 -7.64 -15.34
N ASP A 214 -5.15 -8.15 -16.05
CA ASP A 214 -4.81 -7.67 -17.41
C ASP A 214 -5.94 -7.92 -18.41
N LYS A 215 -6.61 -9.08 -18.33
CA LYS A 215 -7.80 -9.36 -19.16
C LYS A 215 -8.92 -8.38 -18.88
N VAL A 216 -9.19 -8.08 -17.60
CA VAL A 216 -10.23 -7.11 -17.21
C VAL A 216 -9.87 -5.72 -17.71
N VAL A 217 -8.64 -5.24 -17.49
CA VAL A 217 -8.17 -3.94 -18.00
C VAL A 217 -8.27 -3.87 -19.53
N LYS A 218 -7.90 -4.94 -20.24
CA LYS A 218 -8.03 -5.01 -21.70
C LYS A 218 -9.50 -4.85 -22.13
N ARG A 219 -10.44 -5.56 -21.49
CA ARG A 219 -11.88 -5.44 -21.79
C ARG A 219 -12.43 -4.06 -21.49
N ILE A 220 -12.03 -3.44 -20.38
CA ILE A 220 -12.41 -2.06 -20.04
C ILE A 220 -11.97 -1.13 -21.16
N ARG A 221 -10.70 -1.19 -21.56
CA ARG A 221 -10.15 -0.32 -22.61
C ARG A 221 -10.76 -0.56 -23.99
N GLN A 222 -11.18 -1.79 -24.28
CA GLN A 222 -11.93 -2.12 -25.51
C GLN A 222 -13.37 -1.61 -25.48
N GLY A 223 -14.03 -1.60 -24.31
CA GLY A 223 -15.40 -1.07 -24.16
C GLY A 223 -15.55 0.41 -24.49
N GLY A 224 -14.43 1.15 -24.60
CA GLY A 224 -14.38 2.55 -25.03
C GLY A 224 -14.38 2.80 -26.53
N GLY A 225 -14.41 1.77 -27.39
CA GLY A 225 -14.38 1.98 -28.83
C GLY A 225 -14.98 0.86 -29.67
N ASP A 226 -16.13 1.14 -30.29
CA ASP A 226 -16.44 0.61 -31.63
C ASP A 226 -15.69 1.48 -32.64
N ASN A 227 -14.39 1.23 -32.86
CA ASN A 227 -13.72 1.51 -34.12
C ASN A 227 -12.26 1.04 -34.10
N ARG A 228 -11.89 0.33 -35.16
CA ARG A 228 -10.58 -0.28 -35.44
C ARG A 228 -9.42 0.72 -35.63
N ILE A 229 -9.51 1.95 -35.15
CA ILE A 229 -8.55 3.01 -35.48
C ILE A 229 -8.33 3.90 -34.26
N MET A 230 -7.46 3.49 -33.34
CA MET A 230 -6.47 4.35 -32.71
C MET A 230 -5.50 3.44 -31.96
N THR A 231 -4.23 3.57 -32.30
CA THR A 231 -3.06 2.87 -31.75
C THR A 231 -2.74 3.26 -30.29
N GLY A 232 -3.72 3.81 -29.55
CA GLY A 232 -3.61 4.25 -28.17
C GLY A 232 -4.61 3.54 -27.26
N LEU A 233 -4.15 3.07 -26.10
CA LEU A 233 -5.00 2.50 -25.06
C LEU A 233 -5.93 3.59 -24.52
N VAL A 234 -7.25 3.39 -24.63
CA VAL A 234 -8.25 4.34 -24.09
C VAL A 234 -8.06 4.46 -22.57
N PRO A 235 -7.82 5.67 -22.02
CA PRO A 235 -7.71 5.86 -20.58
C PRO A 235 -9.05 5.57 -19.91
N PHE A 236 -9.01 5.03 -18.70
CA PHE A 236 -10.22 4.70 -17.94
C PHE A 236 -10.14 5.20 -16.50
N VAL A 237 -11.32 5.44 -15.95
CA VAL A 237 -11.51 5.80 -14.54
C VAL A 237 -12.02 4.57 -13.81
N ALA A 238 -11.37 4.17 -12.72
CA ALA A 238 -11.91 3.18 -11.81
C ALA A 238 -12.66 3.89 -10.67
N VAL A 239 -13.92 3.52 -10.47
CA VAL A 239 -14.77 4.04 -9.40
C VAL A 239 -15.11 2.91 -8.45
N HIS A 240 -14.55 2.94 -7.23
CA HIS A 240 -14.88 1.99 -6.18
C HIS A 240 -16.13 2.45 -5.43
N MET A 241 -17.30 1.92 -5.79
CA MET A 241 -18.59 2.34 -5.25
C MET A 241 -18.92 1.57 -3.97
N ARG A 242 -18.70 2.18 -2.80
CA ARG A 242 -19.17 1.65 -1.51
C ARG A 242 -20.60 2.11 -1.25
N ILE A 243 -21.55 1.38 -1.83
CA ILE A 243 -23.00 1.64 -1.74
C ILE A 243 -23.79 0.39 -1.33
N GLU A 244 -23.08 -0.68 -0.93
CA GLU A 244 -23.67 -1.94 -0.49
C GLU A 244 -24.52 -1.74 0.76
N ILE A 245 -25.56 -2.55 0.95
CA ILE A 245 -26.54 -2.39 2.05
C ILE A 245 -25.84 -2.42 3.42
N ASP A 246 -24.90 -3.35 3.63
CA ASP A 246 -24.14 -3.49 4.86
C ASP A 246 -23.27 -2.25 5.14
N TRP A 247 -22.65 -1.71 4.10
CA TRP A 247 -21.89 -0.47 4.16
C TRP A 247 -22.77 0.72 4.51
N MET A 248 -23.93 0.86 3.84
CA MET A 248 -24.84 1.98 4.07
C MET A 248 -25.37 1.98 5.51
N ILE A 249 -25.63 0.80 6.09
CA ILE A 249 -25.99 0.68 7.52
C ILE A 249 -24.81 1.06 8.41
N HIS A 250 -23.60 0.57 8.09
CA HIS A 250 -22.40 0.84 8.88
C HIS A 250 -22.05 2.33 8.90
N CYS A 251 -21.97 2.96 7.72
CA CYS A 251 -21.55 4.35 7.58
C CYS A 251 -22.58 5.29 8.25
N LYS A 252 -23.89 5.05 8.11
CA LYS A 252 -24.92 5.88 8.76
C LYS A 252 -24.82 5.83 10.29
N LYS A 253 -24.58 4.64 10.85
CA LYS A 253 -24.36 4.48 12.30
C LYS A 253 -23.08 5.16 12.77
N LEU A 254 -22.07 5.24 11.92
CA LEU A 254 -20.81 5.92 12.23
C LEU A 254 -20.97 7.44 12.17
N GLU A 255 -21.64 7.95 11.13
CA GLU A 255 -22.03 9.36 10.99
C GLU A 255 -22.83 9.87 12.18
N GLN A 256 -23.83 9.12 12.63
CA GLN A 256 -24.61 9.46 13.83
C GLN A 256 -23.74 9.53 15.09
N ARG A 257 -22.78 8.61 15.25
CA ARG A 257 -21.89 8.58 16.41
C ARG A 257 -20.87 9.72 16.39
N LEU A 258 -20.35 10.06 15.22
CA LEU A 258 -19.34 11.11 15.04
C LEU A 258 -19.94 12.50 14.79
N LYS A 259 -21.26 12.61 14.58
CA LYS A 259 -21.98 13.84 14.22
C LYS A 259 -21.44 14.49 12.94
N VAL A 260 -21.21 13.67 11.92
CA VAL A 260 -20.73 14.08 10.59
C VAL A 260 -21.64 13.52 9.49
N SER A 261 -21.53 14.03 8.26
CA SER A 261 -22.35 13.60 7.11
C SER A 261 -21.54 13.34 5.84
N GLU A 262 -20.22 13.13 5.98
CA GLU A 262 -19.28 13.02 4.86
C GLU A 262 -18.69 11.60 4.72
N ILE A 263 -19.33 10.57 5.27
CA ILE A 263 -18.85 9.18 5.24
C ILE A 263 -19.64 8.39 4.19
N CYS A 264 -20.96 8.40 4.30
CA CYS A 264 -21.84 7.79 3.33
C CYS A 264 -21.93 8.65 2.08
N SER A 265 -22.16 8.02 0.93
CA SER A 265 -22.59 8.76 -0.26
C SER A 265 -23.65 7.98 -1.01
N SER A 266 -24.60 8.70 -1.57
CA SER A 266 -25.63 8.09 -2.42
C SER A 266 -25.06 7.78 -3.81
N LYS A 267 -25.70 6.85 -4.54
CA LYS A 267 -25.41 6.60 -5.97
C LYS A 267 -25.38 7.90 -6.78
N ARG A 268 -26.40 8.76 -6.59
CA ARG A 268 -26.53 10.06 -7.29
C ARG A 268 -25.36 10.98 -7.00
N GLU A 269 -24.97 11.08 -5.74
CA GLU A 269 -23.85 11.93 -5.31
C GLU A 269 -22.52 11.45 -5.89
N ILE A 270 -22.29 10.14 -5.94
CA ILE A 270 -21.09 9.57 -6.58
C ILE A 270 -21.07 9.94 -8.06
N MET A 271 -22.18 9.75 -8.78
CA MET A 271 -22.30 10.06 -10.20
C MET A 271 -22.08 11.54 -10.50
N GLU A 272 -22.70 12.42 -9.71
CA GLU A 272 -22.52 13.86 -9.81
C GLU A 272 -21.05 14.24 -9.61
N ARG A 273 -20.40 13.72 -8.57
CA ARG A 273 -19.01 14.06 -8.25
C ARG A 273 -18.03 13.52 -9.28
N VAL A 274 -18.16 12.26 -9.70
CA VAL A 274 -17.33 11.71 -10.77
C VAL A 274 -17.50 12.52 -12.07
N GLY A 275 -18.74 12.89 -12.40
CA GLY A 275 -19.03 13.71 -13.57
C GLY A 275 -18.40 15.10 -13.56
N ASN A 276 -18.15 15.65 -12.37
CA ASN A 276 -17.55 16.97 -12.16
C ASN A 276 -16.00 16.94 -12.10
N ILE A 277 -15.35 15.80 -12.31
CA ILE A 277 -13.89 15.74 -12.38
C ILE A 277 -13.41 16.46 -13.65
N SER A 278 -12.58 17.49 -13.47
CA SER A 278 -12.00 18.26 -14.57
C SER A 278 -10.95 17.47 -15.35
N GLY A 279 -10.88 17.72 -16.67
CA GLY A 279 -9.88 17.12 -17.55
C GLY A 279 -10.06 15.62 -17.81
N LEU A 280 -11.29 15.10 -17.70
CA LEU A 280 -11.64 13.78 -18.25
C LEU A 280 -11.90 13.92 -19.76
N LYS A 281 -11.28 13.05 -20.57
CA LYS A 281 -11.45 13.03 -22.03
C LYS A 281 -12.76 12.32 -22.38
N THR A 282 -13.63 12.93 -23.18
CA THR A 282 -14.87 12.30 -23.63
C THR A 282 -14.69 11.60 -25.00
N PRO A 283 -15.20 10.37 -25.19
CA PRO A 283 -15.82 9.53 -24.18
C PRO A 283 -14.81 9.00 -23.14
N THR A 284 -15.23 8.93 -21.87
CA THR A 284 -14.44 8.35 -20.77
C THR A 284 -15.04 7.00 -20.37
N VAL A 285 -14.23 5.96 -20.37
CA VAL A 285 -14.65 4.65 -19.85
C VAL A 285 -14.60 4.65 -18.32
N LEU A 286 -15.68 4.23 -17.68
CA LEU A 286 -15.73 4.03 -16.23
C LEU A 286 -15.80 2.54 -15.89
N TYR A 287 -14.82 2.05 -15.14
CA TYR A 287 -14.90 0.75 -14.47
C TYR A 287 -15.51 0.91 -13.09
N LEU A 288 -16.67 0.27 -12.85
CA LEU A 288 -17.36 0.30 -11.57
C LEU A 288 -16.92 -0.91 -10.74
N ALA A 289 -16.01 -0.68 -9.80
CA ALA A 289 -15.61 -1.67 -8.81
C ALA A 289 -16.64 -1.68 -7.68
N VAL A 290 -17.59 -2.59 -7.77
CA VAL A 290 -18.66 -2.78 -6.78
C VAL A 290 -18.81 -4.26 -6.45
N ALA A 291 -19.25 -4.56 -5.23
CA ALA A 291 -19.57 -5.92 -4.81
C ALA A 291 -21.02 -6.25 -5.22
N ASP A 292 -21.21 -6.68 -6.49
CA ASP A 292 -22.51 -6.95 -7.11
C ASP A 292 -23.47 -7.78 -6.22
N SER A 293 -22.95 -8.74 -5.47
CA SER A 293 -23.74 -9.64 -4.60
C SER A 293 -24.37 -8.94 -3.39
N LEU A 294 -24.01 -7.69 -3.12
CA LEU A 294 -24.46 -6.90 -1.97
C LEU A 294 -25.24 -5.65 -2.40
N LEU A 295 -25.55 -5.54 -3.70
CA LEU A 295 -26.45 -4.55 -4.27
C LEU A 295 -27.90 -5.05 -4.21
N ASP A 296 -28.84 -4.11 -4.24
CA ASP A 296 -30.26 -4.40 -4.41
C ASP A 296 -30.54 -4.77 -5.87
N GLU A 297 -31.46 -5.71 -6.13
CA GLU A 297 -31.76 -6.24 -7.47
C GLU A 297 -32.24 -5.15 -8.45
N GLU A 298 -32.86 -4.08 -7.93
CA GLU A 298 -33.33 -2.93 -8.72
C GLU A 298 -32.28 -1.82 -8.93
N SER A 299 -31.11 -1.93 -8.30
CA SER A 299 -30.10 -0.85 -8.29
C SER A 299 -29.15 -0.89 -9.49
N SER A 300 -29.64 -0.65 -10.70
CA SER A 300 -28.76 -0.56 -11.89
C SER A 300 -27.76 0.59 -11.75
N VAL A 301 -26.50 0.30 -11.42
CA VAL A 301 -25.41 1.30 -11.25
C VAL A 301 -24.92 1.91 -12.58
N LEU A 302 -25.44 1.41 -13.70
CA LEU A 302 -25.02 1.76 -15.05
C LEU A 302 -25.76 2.97 -15.65
N THR A 303 -26.84 3.44 -15.02
CA THR A 303 -27.67 4.54 -15.53
C THR A 303 -27.57 5.80 -14.67
N GLY A 304 -27.68 6.97 -15.29
CA GLY A 304 -27.66 8.28 -14.62
C GLY A 304 -26.29 8.98 -14.62
N TRP A 305 -25.32 8.47 -15.37
CA TRP A 305 -24.01 9.12 -15.55
C TRP A 305 -24.12 10.31 -16.51
N ARG A 306 -23.26 11.31 -16.30
CA ARG A 306 -23.13 12.47 -17.20
C ARG A 306 -22.78 12.02 -18.63
N ASP A 307 -23.29 12.75 -19.61
CA ASP A 307 -22.99 12.52 -21.03
C ASP A 307 -21.48 12.40 -21.30
N GLY A 308 -21.11 11.43 -22.13
CA GLY A 308 -19.72 11.11 -22.44
C GLY A 308 -19.04 10.18 -21.42
N LEU A 309 -19.67 9.85 -20.29
CA LEU A 309 -19.18 8.80 -19.38
C LEU A 309 -19.82 7.45 -19.71
N VAL A 310 -18.99 6.43 -19.93
CA VAL A 310 -19.44 5.11 -20.37
C VAL A 310 -19.18 4.08 -19.26
N PRO A 311 -20.18 3.76 -18.43
CA PRO A 311 -20.01 2.86 -17.29
C PRO A 311 -20.06 1.38 -17.67
N PHE A 312 -19.19 0.62 -17.01
CA PHE A 312 -19.05 -0.82 -17.11
C PHE A 312 -18.91 -1.46 -15.74
N GLU A 313 -19.76 -2.45 -15.47
CA GLU A 313 -19.59 -3.40 -14.36
C GLU A 313 -19.07 -4.75 -14.91
N LYS A 314 -18.70 -5.66 -14.01
CA LYS A 314 -18.15 -6.99 -14.34
C LYS A 314 -19.05 -7.79 -15.29
N LYS A 315 -20.37 -7.74 -15.06
CA LYS A 315 -21.37 -8.41 -15.91
C LYS A 315 -21.41 -7.81 -17.32
N LYS A 316 -21.49 -6.47 -17.43
CA LYS A 316 -21.52 -5.78 -18.73
C LYS A 316 -20.22 -5.97 -19.53
N LEU A 317 -19.09 -6.15 -18.86
CA LEU A 317 -17.79 -6.47 -19.50
C LEU A 317 -17.67 -7.93 -19.94
N GLY A 318 -18.62 -8.80 -19.56
CA GLY A 318 -18.55 -10.24 -19.80
C GLY A 318 -17.44 -10.95 -19.02
N VAL A 319 -16.92 -10.34 -17.95
CA VAL A 319 -15.83 -10.92 -17.14
C VAL A 319 -16.32 -11.57 -15.85
N LYS A 320 -17.60 -11.38 -15.48
CA LYS A 320 -18.17 -11.93 -14.25
C LYS A 320 -18.03 -13.45 -14.17
N GLU A 321 -18.48 -14.18 -15.18
CA GLU A 321 -18.35 -15.64 -15.21
C GLU A 321 -16.97 -16.07 -15.75
N GLU A 322 -16.47 -15.39 -16.79
CA GLU A 322 -15.21 -15.75 -17.48
C GLU A 322 -13.98 -15.63 -16.58
N VAL A 323 -13.92 -14.59 -15.74
CA VAL A 323 -12.76 -14.28 -14.88
C VAL A 323 -13.14 -14.52 -13.42
N TYR A 324 -14.09 -13.74 -12.90
CA TYR A 324 -14.36 -13.70 -11.46
C TYR A 324 -15.00 -14.99 -10.92
N GLY A 325 -15.87 -15.63 -11.71
CA GLY A 325 -16.61 -16.85 -11.32
C GLY A 325 -15.73 -18.07 -11.04
N LYS A 326 -14.46 -18.03 -11.44
CA LYS A 326 -13.47 -19.10 -11.20
C LYS A 326 -12.85 -19.06 -9.80
N TYR A 327 -12.99 -17.93 -9.10
CA TYR A 327 -12.13 -17.58 -7.99
C TYR A 327 -12.90 -17.35 -6.69
N SER A 328 -12.22 -17.56 -5.56
CA SER A 328 -12.75 -17.21 -4.25
C SER A 328 -12.88 -15.70 -4.08
N TYR A 329 -13.69 -15.26 -3.12
CA TYR A 329 -13.89 -13.84 -2.84
C TYR A 329 -12.57 -13.07 -2.65
N LEU A 330 -11.60 -13.66 -1.94
CA LEU A 330 -10.30 -13.02 -1.71
C LEU A 330 -9.59 -12.71 -3.04
N ILE A 331 -9.57 -13.68 -3.95
CA ILE A 331 -8.90 -13.56 -5.24
C ILE A 331 -9.67 -12.60 -6.16
N GLN A 332 -11.01 -12.67 -6.18
CA GLN A 332 -11.85 -11.69 -6.86
C GLN A 332 -11.53 -10.25 -6.40
N SER A 333 -11.42 -10.04 -5.10
CA SER A 333 -11.03 -8.74 -4.52
C SER A 333 -9.63 -8.31 -4.93
N ALA A 334 -8.70 -9.26 -5.08
CA ALA A 334 -7.33 -8.97 -5.51
C ALA A 334 -7.27 -8.56 -7.00
N ILE A 335 -8.09 -9.18 -7.85
CA ILE A 335 -8.26 -8.77 -9.25
C ILE A 335 -8.81 -7.34 -9.31
N ASP A 336 -9.90 -7.04 -8.58
CA ASP A 336 -10.45 -5.67 -8.51
C ASP A 336 -9.42 -4.65 -8.03
N TYR A 337 -8.64 -5.02 -7.01
CA TYR A 337 -7.58 -4.18 -6.45
C TYR A 337 -6.54 -3.82 -7.52
N GLU A 338 -6.06 -4.82 -8.26
CA GLU A 338 -5.08 -4.63 -9.35
C GLU A 338 -5.65 -3.81 -10.52
N VAL A 339 -6.91 -4.05 -10.90
CA VAL A 339 -7.59 -3.28 -11.95
C VAL A 339 -7.69 -1.81 -11.54
N CYS A 340 -8.12 -1.52 -10.31
CA CYS A 340 -8.22 -0.15 -9.81
C CYS A 340 -6.85 0.52 -9.69
N LEU A 341 -5.83 -0.24 -9.29
CA LEU A 341 -4.46 0.27 -9.20
C LEU A 341 -3.93 0.71 -10.58
N ARG A 342 -4.32 0.02 -11.65
CA ARG A 342 -3.91 0.30 -13.06
C ARG A 342 -4.73 1.38 -13.76
N ALA A 343 -5.74 1.96 -13.08
CA ALA A 343 -6.57 3.01 -13.65
C ALA A 343 -5.83 4.33 -13.81
N ASP A 344 -6.15 5.08 -14.86
CA ASP A 344 -5.59 6.40 -15.12
C ASP A 344 -6.06 7.40 -14.05
N VAL A 345 -7.33 7.28 -13.66
CA VAL A 345 -7.92 7.98 -12.51
C VAL A 345 -8.61 6.99 -11.59
N PHE A 346 -8.38 7.10 -10.28
CA PHE A 346 -9.08 6.33 -9.27
C PHE A 346 -10.00 7.22 -8.44
N VAL A 347 -11.23 6.76 -8.19
CA VAL A 347 -12.21 7.47 -7.37
C VAL A 347 -12.80 6.50 -6.35
N GLY A 348 -12.73 6.83 -5.07
CA GLY A 348 -13.20 5.94 -4.01
C GLY A 348 -13.71 6.66 -2.77
N ASN A 349 -14.16 5.89 -1.79
CA ASN A 349 -14.57 6.39 -0.48
C ASN A 349 -13.39 6.44 0.50
N SER A 350 -13.16 7.58 1.17
CA SER A 350 -12.05 7.76 2.12
C SER A 350 -12.19 6.99 3.43
N PHE A 351 -13.36 6.42 3.70
CA PHE A 351 -13.61 5.52 4.82
C PHE A 351 -13.54 4.04 4.45
N SER A 352 -13.28 3.73 3.19
CA SER A 352 -13.04 2.35 2.78
C SER A 352 -11.56 2.02 2.79
N THR A 353 -11.19 1.00 3.57
CA THR A 353 -9.85 0.42 3.58
C THR A 353 -9.38 -0.02 2.18
N PHE A 354 -10.30 -0.48 1.32
CA PHE A 354 -9.97 -0.82 -0.08
C PHE A 354 -9.47 0.41 -0.85
N SER A 355 -10.23 1.51 -0.80
CA SER A 355 -9.82 2.76 -1.45
C SER A 355 -8.54 3.32 -0.84
N SER A 356 -8.43 3.33 0.49
CA SER A 356 -7.27 3.92 1.18
C SER A 356 -5.97 3.21 0.84
N LEU A 357 -5.96 1.87 0.75
CA LEU A 357 -4.76 1.14 0.36
C LEU A 357 -4.41 1.35 -1.12
N ILE A 358 -5.40 1.45 -2.02
CA ILE A 358 -5.14 1.79 -3.43
C ILE A 358 -4.48 3.18 -3.52
N VAL A 359 -5.03 4.18 -2.82
CA VAL A 359 -4.47 5.53 -2.85
C VAL A 359 -3.08 5.58 -2.22
N LEU A 360 -2.82 4.80 -1.16
CA LEU A 360 -1.48 4.66 -0.59
C LEU A 360 -0.49 4.12 -1.64
N GLU A 361 -0.83 3.02 -2.33
CA GLU A 361 0.09 2.42 -3.31
C GLU A 361 0.29 3.33 -4.53
N ARG A 362 -0.77 4.01 -5.00
CA ARG A 362 -0.67 5.04 -6.05
C ARG A 362 0.22 6.20 -5.59
N THR A 363 0.09 6.62 -4.33
CA THR A 363 0.93 7.66 -3.73
C THR A 363 2.40 7.24 -3.69
N GLN A 364 2.71 6.00 -3.32
CA GLN A 364 4.08 5.49 -3.36
C GLN A 364 4.66 5.48 -4.77
N LYS A 365 3.88 5.05 -5.77
CA LYS A 365 4.29 5.08 -7.18
C LYS A 365 4.60 6.50 -7.63
N MET A 366 3.71 7.46 -7.33
CA MET A 366 3.92 8.88 -7.63
C MET A 366 5.19 9.44 -6.99
N ARG A 367 5.44 9.15 -5.70
CA ARG A 367 6.65 9.62 -5.00
C ARG A 367 7.95 9.08 -5.61
N ARG A 368 7.96 7.84 -6.12
CA ARG A 368 9.14 7.28 -6.81
C ARG A 368 9.41 7.96 -8.14
N LEU A 369 8.38 8.48 -8.78
CA LEU A 369 8.49 9.28 -10.01
C LEU A 369 8.85 10.75 -9.72
N GLY A 370 9.03 11.14 -8.45
CA GLY A 370 9.43 12.49 -8.05
C GLY A 370 8.28 13.44 -7.71
N PHE A 371 7.02 12.98 -7.75
CA PHE A 371 5.87 13.82 -7.42
C PHE A 371 5.68 13.93 -5.89
N THR A 372 5.64 15.17 -5.38
CA THR A 372 5.44 15.48 -3.95
C THR A 372 4.00 15.90 -3.61
N SER A 373 3.25 16.38 -4.62
CA SER A 373 1.87 16.86 -4.51
C SER A 373 0.98 16.32 -5.63
N ALA A 374 -0.27 15.99 -5.29
CA ALA A 374 -1.33 15.58 -6.22
C ALA A 374 -2.21 16.76 -6.71
N CYS A 375 -1.95 17.98 -6.22
CA CYS A 375 -2.68 19.21 -6.57
C CYS A 375 -1.98 20.09 -7.62
N GLU A 376 -0.77 19.75 -8.07
CA GLU A 376 -0.19 20.47 -9.21
C GLU A 376 -0.96 20.09 -10.47
N ASP A 377 -1.55 21.09 -11.12
CA ASP A 377 -2.28 20.95 -12.38
C ASP A 377 -1.29 20.65 -13.51
N GLY A 378 -0.90 19.38 -13.60
CA GLY A 378 -0.22 18.79 -14.75
C GLY A 378 -1.05 17.66 -15.34
N GLU A 379 -0.65 17.17 -16.52
CA GLU A 379 -1.11 15.89 -17.10
C GLU A 379 -0.62 14.69 -16.29
N ASN A 380 -0.61 14.78 -14.97
CA ASN A 380 -0.18 13.70 -14.10
C ASN A 380 -1.15 12.54 -14.27
N GLU A 381 -0.68 11.49 -14.94
CA GLU A 381 -1.22 10.15 -14.83
C GLU A 381 -1.35 9.80 -13.33
N TRP A 382 -2.29 8.95 -12.95
CA TRP A 382 -2.46 8.43 -11.58
C TRP A 382 -3.23 9.30 -10.57
N ARG A 383 -4.13 10.18 -11.04
CA ARG A 383 -4.99 10.99 -10.15
C ARG A 383 -5.89 10.11 -9.26
N SER A 384 -6.11 10.56 -8.04
CA SER A 384 -6.97 9.87 -7.06
C SER A 384 -7.91 10.87 -6.38
N TYR A 385 -9.15 10.46 -6.12
CA TYR A 385 -10.19 11.31 -5.52
C TYR A 385 -11.01 10.58 -4.46
N ALA A 386 -11.35 11.28 -3.38
CA ALA A 386 -12.31 10.87 -2.38
C ALA A 386 -13.69 11.45 -2.73
N TYR A 387 -14.62 10.61 -3.20
CA TYR A 387 -15.93 11.09 -3.61
C TYR A 387 -16.82 11.49 -2.44
N ASN A 388 -16.57 11.04 -1.21
CA ASN A 388 -17.42 11.37 -0.06
C ASN A 388 -17.10 12.76 0.51
N LEU A 389 -15.91 13.29 0.24
CA LEU A 389 -15.46 14.61 0.70
C LEU A 389 -15.61 15.68 -0.40
N ALA A 390 -16.11 16.86 -0.03
CA ALA A 390 -16.25 17.97 -0.97
C ALA A 390 -14.87 18.53 -1.37
N GLY A 391 -14.66 18.75 -2.67
CA GLY A 391 -13.46 19.37 -3.22
C GLY A 391 -13.50 20.90 -3.15
N GLY A 392 -12.61 21.55 -3.92
CA GLY A 392 -12.49 23.02 -3.96
C GLY A 392 -13.70 23.74 -4.55
N SER A 393 -14.56 23.03 -5.30
CA SER A 393 -15.79 23.56 -5.91
C SER A 393 -16.97 22.65 -5.60
N LYS A 394 -18.18 23.22 -5.59
CA LYS A 394 -19.43 22.49 -5.32
C LYS A 394 -19.59 21.32 -6.30
N GLY A 395 -19.88 20.15 -5.77
CA GLY A 395 -20.09 18.93 -6.55
C GLY A 395 -18.80 18.30 -7.10
N VAL A 396 -17.61 18.83 -6.82
CA VAL A 396 -16.33 18.21 -7.21
C VAL A 396 -15.83 17.33 -6.06
N PRO A 397 -15.29 16.12 -6.32
CA PRO A 397 -14.73 15.27 -5.28
C PRO A 397 -13.37 15.81 -4.81
N ARG A 398 -13.02 15.55 -3.55
CA ARG A 398 -11.72 15.98 -3.01
C ARG A 398 -10.58 15.17 -3.62
N ARG A 399 -9.54 15.84 -4.10
CA ARG A 399 -8.28 15.20 -4.52
C ARG A 399 -7.66 14.45 -3.35
N TRP A 400 -7.04 13.30 -3.61
CA TRP A 400 -6.59 12.40 -2.56
C TRP A 400 -5.18 11.87 -2.81
N MET A 401 -4.25 12.24 -1.92
CA MET A 401 -2.94 11.62 -1.75
C MET A 401 -2.82 11.14 -0.30
N THR A 402 -2.12 10.04 -0.08
CA THR A 402 -1.86 9.55 1.27
C THR A 402 -0.73 10.36 1.90
N ASN A 403 -0.98 10.95 3.08
CA ASN A 403 0.11 11.52 3.86
C ASN A 403 1.02 10.40 4.40
N MET A 404 2.27 10.41 3.96
CA MET A 404 3.28 9.41 4.29
C MET A 404 4.06 9.71 5.58
N THR A 405 3.85 10.88 6.19
CA THR A 405 4.51 11.34 7.43
C THR A 405 3.75 10.94 8.69
N HIS A 406 2.48 10.51 8.56
CA HIS A 406 1.68 10.02 9.67
C HIS A 406 2.40 8.92 10.47
N SER A 407 2.35 9.05 11.80
CA SER A 407 3.00 8.14 12.75
C SER A 407 2.25 6.82 12.96
N SER A 408 1.04 6.68 12.43
CA SER A 408 0.18 5.50 12.59
C SER A 408 -0.63 5.25 11.31
N LEU A 409 -0.83 3.97 10.99
CA LEU A 409 -1.70 3.54 9.91
C LEU A 409 -3.18 3.86 10.17
N GLU A 410 -3.58 4.05 11.42
CA GLU A 410 -4.95 4.42 11.80
C GLU A 410 -5.45 5.65 11.02
N ALA A 411 -4.54 6.59 10.73
CA ALA A 411 -4.82 7.79 9.95
C ALA A 411 -5.31 7.50 8.51
N ILE A 412 -5.17 6.26 8.01
CA ILE A 412 -5.60 5.84 6.68
C ILE A 412 -6.43 4.56 6.64
N SER A 413 -6.29 3.63 7.60
CA SER A 413 -6.87 2.28 7.55
C SER A 413 -8.32 2.19 7.99
N TYR A 414 -8.75 3.05 8.92
CA TYR A 414 -10.10 3.05 9.52
C TYR A 414 -10.98 4.21 9.06
N GLY A 415 -10.53 4.92 8.03
CA GLY A 415 -11.24 6.02 7.42
C GLY A 415 -10.90 7.37 8.02
N SER A 416 -10.78 8.36 7.15
CA SER A 416 -10.37 9.70 7.54
C SER A 416 -11.00 10.76 6.64
N SER A 417 -11.37 11.88 7.25
CA SER A 417 -11.69 13.13 6.54
C SER A 417 -10.44 13.95 6.24
N SER A 418 -9.30 13.61 6.86
CA SER A 418 -7.97 14.18 6.58
C SER A 418 -7.41 13.59 5.28
N VAL A 419 -8.04 13.97 4.18
CA VAL A 419 -7.58 13.72 2.83
C VAL A 419 -6.99 15.01 2.31
N SER A 420 -5.71 14.98 1.94
CA SER A 420 -4.99 16.12 1.39
C SER A 420 -4.49 15.80 -0.02
N CYS A 421 -4.02 16.86 -0.70
CA CYS A 421 -3.23 16.73 -1.92
C CYS A 421 -1.73 16.55 -1.66
N SER A 422 -1.29 16.58 -0.40
CA SER A 422 0.12 16.52 -0.02
C SER A 422 0.45 15.13 0.50
N SER A 423 1.63 14.62 0.13
CA SER A 423 2.17 13.42 0.77
C SER A 423 2.98 13.70 2.05
N GLU A 424 3.10 14.99 2.40
CA GLU A 424 3.76 15.51 3.61
C GLU A 424 2.75 16.01 4.64
#